data_AF-A0AAF5PM73-F1
#
_entry.id   AF-A0AAF5PM73-F1
#
_cell.length_a   1.000
_cell.length_b   1.000
_cell.length_c   1.000
_cell.angle_alpha   90.00
_cell.angle_beta   90.00
_cell.angle_gamma   90.00
#
_symmetry.space_group_name_H-M   'P 1'
#
loop_
_entity.id
_entity.type
_entity.pdbx_description
1 polymer ?
#
loop_
_entity_poly.entity_id
_entity_poly.type
_entity_poly.pdbx_seq_one_letter_code
_entity_poly.pdbx_strand_id
1 'polypeptide(L)'
;MILLSIAILNAIDLVGGNRRRHHRNIICNNGSAIGGRCICLSGYSGTYCNRVMHCKFNKFQSNGSCIDCLDGWKGINCDQIQCIHGISDANGQNCICEIPYSGQFCNSLETSDVYFYYNQKVYQFGPIGALSILPLLVILFGCERTAQSRRIKRVEKHLYEQNIIVNRHKISTFLTRKTKMTSN
;
A
#
# COMPACT_ATOMS: atom_id res chain seq x y z
N MET A 1 73.06 0.68 -43.96
CA MET A 1 74.25 0.43 -43.12
C MET A 1 73.78 0.55 -41.67
N ILE A 2 73.54 -0.59 -40.99
CA ILE A 2 74.47 -1.18 -39.98
C ILE A 2 74.43 -0.29 -38.72
N LEU A 3 74.08 -0.71 -37.49
CA LEU A 3 73.80 -1.98 -36.82
C LEU A 3 73.26 -1.62 -35.40
N LEU A 4 72.52 -2.56 -34.77
CA LEU A 4 72.50 -2.88 -33.33
C LEU A 4 72.21 -1.72 -32.33
N SER A 5 71.19 -1.80 -31.47
CA SER A 5 71.18 -2.76 -30.36
C SER A 5 69.81 -2.84 -29.71
N ILE A 6 69.25 -4.05 -29.68
CA ILE A 6 68.09 -4.45 -28.89
C ILE A 6 68.59 -4.76 -27.48
N ALA A 7 68.09 -4.03 -26.47
CA ALA A 7 68.24 -4.42 -25.07
C ALA A 7 66.85 -4.73 -24.50
N ILE A 8 66.50 -6.01 -24.55
CA ILE A 8 65.34 -6.59 -23.86
C ILE A 8 65.74 -6.75 -22.39
N LEU A 9 65.19 -5.94 -21.51
CA LEU A 9 65.17 -6.23 -20.07
C LEU A 9 63.79 -6.79 -19.73
N ASN A 10 63.72 -8.12 -19.78
CA ASN A 10 62.67 -8.91 -19.18
C ASN A 10 62.77 -8.77 -17.65
N ALA A 11 61.90 -7.99 -17.05
CA ALA A 11 61.51 -8.21 -15.66
C ALA A 11 60.21 -9.01 -15.69
N ILE A 12 60.34 -10.33 -15.65
CA ILE A 12 59.21 -11.20 -15.34
C ILE A 12 59.01 -11.05 -13.83
N ASP A 13 58.11 -10.16 -13.43
CA ASP A 13 57.56 -10.18 -12.09
C ASP A 13 56.76 -11.47 -11.94
N LEU A 14 57.44 -12.57 -11.59
CA LEU A 14 56.85 -13.72 -10.92
C LEU A 14 56.51 -13.32 -9.48
N VAL A 15 55.69 -12.28 -9.32
CA VAL A 15 54.82 -12.21 -8.16
C VAL A 15 53.75 -13.24 -8.44
N GLY A 16 54.04 -14.47 -8.03
CA GLY A 16 53.05 -15.47 -7.71
C GLY A 16 52.12 -14.86 -6.68
N GLY A 17 51.15 -14.09 -7.16
CA GLY A 17 50.06 -13.52 -6.42
C GLY A 17 49.24 -14.69 -5.94
N ASN A 18 49.67 -15.24 -4.80
CA ASN A 18 48.90 -16.11 -3.96
C ASN A 18 47.67 -15.27 -3.59
N ARG A 19 46.64 -15.33 -4.45
CA ARG A 19 45.28 -14.95 -4.09
C ARG A 19 44.91 -15.92 -2.99
N ARG A 20 45.36 -15.59 -1.77
CA ARG A 20 44.74 -16.03 -0.55
C ARG A 20 43.28 -15.70 -0.78
N ARG A 21 42.50 -16.73 -1.13
CA ARG A 21 41.06 -16.65 -1.10
C ARG A 21 40.79 -16.28 0.34
N HIS A 22 40.57 -14.99 0.57
CA HIS A 22 39.94 -14.53 1.78
C HIS A 22 38.61 -15.27 1.74
N HIS A 23 38.55 -16.39 2.45
CA HIS A 23 37.33 -17.08 2.74
C HIS A 23 36.61 -16.08 3.63
N ARG A 24 35.94 -15.09 3.01
CA ARG A 24 34.95 -14.28 3.71
C ARG A 24 34.03 -15.32 4.31
N ASN A 25 34.02 -15.40 5.63
CA ASN A 25 33.22 -16.37 6.33
C ASN A 25 31.78 -16.04 5.94
N ILE A 26 31.20 -16.85 5.04
CA ILE A 26 29.86 -16.60 4.54
C ILE A 26 28.90 -16.90 5.68
N ILE A 27 28.14 -15.89 6.08
CA ILE A 27 27.16 -16.05 7.15
C ILE A 27 25.88 -16.59 6.52
N CYS A 28 25.46 -17.76 6.98
CA CYS A 28 24.22 -18.40 6.57
C CYS A 28 23.24 -18.29 7.74
N ASN A 29 22.08 -17.68 7.53
CA ASN A 29 21.12 -17.46 8.61
C ASN A 29 20.43 -18.76 9.02
N ASN A 30 19.92 -19.53 8.05
CA ASN A 30 19.23 -20.79 8.26
C ASN A 30 19.85 -21.90 7.40
N GLY A 31 21.14 -22.17 7.59
CA GLY A 31 21.87 -23.12 6.76
C GLY A 31 23.31 -23.33 7.21
N SER A 32 24.03 -24.16 6.47
CA SER A 32 25.44 -24.45 6.69
C SER A 32 26.32 -23.91 5.55
N ALA A 33 27.46 -23.33 5.89
CA ALA A 33 28.44 -22.87 4.91
C ALA A 33 29.28 -24.04 4.42
N ILE A 34 29.10 -24.46 3.17
CA ILE A 34 29.85 -25.57 2.55
C ILE A 34 30.49 -25.04 1.26
N GLY A 35 31.82 -25.10 1.17
CA GLY A 35 32.56 -24.69 -0.03
C GLY A 35 32.38 -23.21 -0.42
N GLY A 36 32.13 -22.32 0.55
CA GLY A 36 31.94 -20.89 0.30
C GLY A 36 30.55 -20.49 -0.21
N ARG A 37 29.56 -21.38 -0.13
CA ARG A 37 28.13 -21.10 -0.37
C ARG A 37 27.29 -21.60 0.80
N CYS A 38 26.11 -21.02 0.97
CA CYS A 38 25.16 -21.49 1.96
C CYS A 38 24.30 -22.62 1.38
N ILE A 39 24.22 -23.73 2.11
CA ILE A 39 23.25 -24.80 1.89
C ILE A 39 22.13 -24.61 2.92
N CYS A 40 20.93 -24.27 2.44
CA CYS A 40 19.81 -23.90 3.29
C CYS A 40 19.11 -25.12 3.90
N LEU A 41 18.57 -24.93 5.10
CA LEU A 41 17.64 -25.87 5.71
C LEU A 41 16.33 -25.92 4.90
N SER A 42 15.60 -27.03 5.01
CA SER A 42 14.29 -27.17 4.36
C SER A 42 13.35 -26.05 4.82
N GLY A 43 12.66 -25.43 3.86
CA GLY A 43 11.78 -24.28 4.11
C GLY A 43 12.48 -22.92 4.05
N TYR A 44 13.78 -22.86 3.76
CA TYR A 44 14.53 -21.61 3.59
C TYR A 44 15.25 -21.53 2.25
N SER A 45 15.39 -20.31 1.74
CA SER A 45 16.02 -20.03 0.45
C SER A 45 16.79 -18.70 0.46
N GLY A 46 17.36 -18.36 -0.69
CA GLY A 46 18.20 -17.17 -0.88
C GLY A 46 19.68 -17.45 -0.67
N THR A 47 20.53 -16.55 -1.17
CA THR A 47 22.00 -16.72 -1.15
C THR A 47 22.57 -16.94 0.25
N TYR A 48 21.91 -16.38 1.27
CA TYR A 48 22.30 -16.47 2.68
C TYR A 48 21.27 -17.19 3.55
N CYS A 49 20.33 -17.93 2.93
CA CYS A 49 19.26 -18.65 3.61
C CYS A 49 18.41 -17.77 4.54
N ASN A 50 18.16 -16.52 4.11
CA ASN A 50 17.46 -15.50 4.88
C ASN A 50 15.99 -15.33 4.48
N ARG A 51 15.53 -16.04 3.44
CA ARG A 51 14.14 -15.99 2.97
C ARG A 51 13.42 -17.25 3.38
N VAL A 52 12.18 -17.10 3.83
CA VAL A 52 11.30 -18.22 4.16
C VAL A 52 10.54 -18.64 2.90
N MET A 53 10.42 -19.95 2.69
CA MET A 53 9.66 -20.52 1.59
C MET A 53 8.21 -20.73 2.01
N HIS A 54 7.26 -20.30 1.17
CA HIS A 54 5.83 -20.41 1.42
C HIS A 54 5.18 -21.42 0.48
N CYS A 55 5.61 -22.67 0.58
CA CYS A 55 5.06 -23.77 -0.24
C CYS A 55 3.66 -24.18 0.25
N LYS A 56 2.78 -24.50 -0.70
CA LYS A 56 1.45 -25.04 -0.40
C LYS A 56 1.56 -26.46 0.17
N PHE A 57 0.91 -26.71 1.31
CA PHE A 57 0.91 -28.00 2.03
C PHE A 57 2.31 -28.55 2.37
N ASN A 58 3.35 -27.71 2.42
CA ASN A 58 4.74 -28.13 2.64
C ASN A 58 5.24 -29.20 1.66
N LYS A 59 4.78 -29.16 0.40
CA LYS A 59 5.21 -30.11 -0.65
C LYS A 59 6.37 -29.55 -1.48
N PHE A 60 7.42 -30.36 -1.61
CA PHE A 60 8.66 -30.03 -2.32
C PHE A 60 8.89 -30.93 -3.53
N GLN A 61 9.53 -30.40 -4.58
CA GLN A 61 10.11 -31.17 -5.67
C GLN A 61 11.39 -31.90 -5.22
N SER A 62 11.86 -32.83 -6.03
CA SER A 62 13.09 -33.60 -5.79
C SER A 62 14.36 -32.72 -5.69
N ASN A 63 14.34 -31.54 -6.31
CA ASN A 63 15.42 -30.54 -6.24
C ASN A 63 15.34 -29.64 -4.99
N GLY A 64 14.34 -29.83 -4.12
CA GLY A 64 14.10 -29.02 -2.92
C GLY A 64 13.28 -27.74 -3.13
N SER A 65 12.82 -27.43 -4.35
CA SER A 65 11.96 -26.27 -4.62
C SER A 65 10.49 -26.58 -4.27
N CYS A 66 9.64 -25.57 -4.18
CA CYS A 66 8.21 -25.81 -3.94
C CYS A 66 7.53 -26.41 -5.17
N ILE A 67 6.51 -27.25 -4.97
CA ILE A 67 5.64 -27.70 -6.08
C ILE A 67 4.65 -26.59 -6.46
N ASP A 68 4.04 -25.95 -5.46
CA ASP A 68 3.06 -24.89 -5.62
C ASP A 68 3.20 -23.88 -4.46
N CYS A 69 2.83 -22.63 -4.70
CA CYS A 69 2.95 -21.55 -3.73
C CYS A 69 1.66 -21.34 -2.93
N LEU A 70 1.79 -20.82 -1.72
CA LEU A 70 0.66 -20.19 -1.02
C LEU A 70 0.24 -18.92 -1.75
N ASP A 71 -1.03 -18.55 -1.63
CA ASP A 71 -1.57 -17.35 -2.26
C ASP A 71 -0.78 -16.11 -1.80
N GLY A 72 -0.44 -15.24 -2.76
CA GLY A 72 0.37 -14.05 -2.51
C GLY A 72 1.89 -14.29 -2.48
N TRP A 73 2.36 -15.51 -2.80
CA TRP A 73 3.78 -15.83 -2.93
C TRP A 73 4.12 -16.34 -4.32
N LYS A 74 5.34 -16.06 -4.79
CA LYS A 74 5.83 -16.41 -6.13
C LYS A 74 7.30 -16.81 -6.13
N GLY A 75 7.75 -17.28 -7.30
CA GLY A 75 9.12 -17.76 -7.52
C GLY A 75 9.23 -19.28 -7.35
N ILE A 76 10.34 -19.86 -7.81
CA ILE A 76 10.53 -21.32 -7.80
C ILE A 76 10.50 -21.92 -6.38
N ASN A 77 10.91 -21.11 -5.41
CA ASN A 77 10.95 -21.47 -3.99
C ASN A 77 9.81 -20.81 -3.19
N CYS A 78 8.85 -20.16 -3.85
CA CYS A 78 7.76 -19.41 -3.21
C CYS A 78 8.25 -18.48 -2.09
N ASP A 79 9.39 -17.83 -2.33
CA ASP A 79 10.14 -17.02 -1.37
C ASP A 79 10.13 -15.54 -1.73
N GLN A 80 9.26 -15.14 -2.66
CA GLN A 80 9.04 -13.76 -3.04
C GLN A 80 7.58 -13.42 -2.80
N ILE A 81 7.34 -12.38 -2.00
CA ILE A 81 5.99 -11.88 -1.77
C ILE A 81 5.46 -11.17 -3.02
N GLN A 82 4.17 -11.30 -3.28
CA GLN A 82 3.45 -10.59 -4.33
C GLN A 82 2.60 -9.48 -3.69
N CYS A 83 3.06 -8.24 -3.85
CA CYS A 83 2.34 -7.05 -3.41
C CYS A 83 1.34 -6.62 -4.50
N ILE A 84 0.09 -6.30 -4.12
CA ILE A 84 -0.93 -5.82 -5.06
C ILE A 84 -0.78 -4.31 -5.30
N HIS A 85 -0.78 -3.52 -4.22
CA HIS A 85 -0.61 -2.06 -4.28
C HIS A 85 0.66 -1.63 -3.52
N GLY A 86 1.81 -1.92 -4.11
CA GLY A 86 3.10 -1.57 -3.53
C GLY A 86 4.25 -2.39 -4.10
N ILE A 87 5.40 -2.29 -3.44
CA ILE A 87 6.63 -2.96 -3.85
C ILE A 87 7.16 -3.85 -2.73
N SER A 88 7.88 -4.91 -3.09
CA SER A 88 8.56 -5.76 -2.11
C SER A 88 9.78 -5.05 -1.53
N ASP A 89 10.09 -5.33 -0.26
CA ASP A 89 11.32 -4.89 0.40
C ASP A 89 12.59 -5.51 -0.23
N ALA A 90 13.77 -5.09 0.24
CA ALA A 90 15.05 -5.59 -0.27
C ALA A 90 15.22 -7.13 -0.10
N ASN A 91 14.58 -7.70 0.92
CA ASN A 91 14.58 -9.13 1.16
C ASN A 91 13.57 -9.88 0.27
N GLY A 92 12.58 -9.19 -0.29
CA GLY A 92 11.51 -9.77 -1.09
C GLY A 92 10.46 -10.51 -0.27
N GLN A 93 10.39 -10.27 1.04
CA GLN A 93 9.57 -11.05 1.98
C GLN A 93 8.44 -10.22 2.61
N ASN A 94 8.56 -8.89 2.58
CA ASN A 94 7.52 -7.98 3.04
C ASN A 94 7.15 -6.98 1.96
N CYS A 95 5.91 -6.49 2.01
CA CYS A 95 5.46 -5.42 1.13
C CYS A 95 5.58 -4.06 1.80
N ILE A 96 6.05 -3.09 1.04
CA ILE A 96 5.96 -1.66 1.34
C ILE A 96 4.76 -1.15 0.54
N CYS A 97 3.65 -0.89 1.26
CA CYS A 97 2.38 -0.54 0.62
C CYS A 97 2.31 0.92 0.19
N GLU A 98 1.61 1.15 -0.92
CA GLU A 98 1.20 2.48 -1.33
C GLU A 98 -0.02 2.92 -0.52
N ILE A 99 0.04 4.11 0.06
CA ILE A 99 -1.08 4.68 0.83
C ILE A 99 -2.25 4.96 -0.14
N PRO A 100 -3.51 4.63 0.20
CA PRO A 100 -4.03 4.18 1.50
C PRO A 100 -4.15 2.66 1.68
N TYR A 101 -3.50 1.85 0.86
CA TYR A 101 -3.57 0.40 0.98
C TYR A 101 -2.71 -0.14 2.12
N SER A 102 -3.16 -1.24 2.72
CA SER A 102 -2.51 -1.89 3.85
C SER A 102 -2.65 -3.41 3.81
N GLY A 103 -2.16 -4.08 4.86
CA GLY A 103 -2.12 -5.53 4.97
C GLY A 103 -0.84 -6.15 4.39
N GLN A 104 -0.62 -7.43 4.68
CA GLN A 104 0.61 -8.16 4.31
C GLN A 104 0.94 -8.08 2.80
N PHE A 105 -0.08 -8.15 1.96
CA PHE A 105 0.04 -8.13 0.49
C PHE A 105 -0.42 -6.79 -0.13
N CYS A 106 -0.66 -5.75 0.69
CA CYS A 106 -1.20 -4.46 0.26
C CYS A 106 -2.51 -4.57 -0.53
N ASN A 107 -3.41 -5.44 -0.06
CA ASN A 107 -4.71 -5.69 -0.67
C ASN A 107 -5.88 -5.18 0.17
N SER A 108 -5.62 -4.76 1.41
CA SER A 108 -6.63 -4.19 2.29
C SER A 108 -6.78 -2.70 1.99
N LEU A 109 -8.03 -2.23 2.01
CA LEU A 109 -8.38 -0.82 1.93
C LEU A 109 -9.33 -0.52 3.07
N GLU A 110 -8.77 -0.21 4.24
CA GLU A 110 -9.56 0.08 5.43
C GLU A 110 -10.03 1.53 5.45
N THR A 111 -11.22 1.76 5.99
CA THR A 111 -11.78 3.11 6.12
C THR A 111 -10.91 4.03 6.99
N SER A 112 -10.27 3.46 8.02
CA SER A 112 -9.26 4.13 8.86
C SER A 112 -8.09 4.67 8.05
N ASP A 113 -7.50 3.83 7.18
CA ASP A 113 -6.34 4.18 6.35
C ASP A 113 -6.71 5.23 5.30
N VAL A 114 -7.88 5.09 4.69
CA VAL A 114 -8.45 6.07 3.75
C VAL A 114 -8.64 7.43 4.42
N TYR A 115 -9.25 7.46 5.61
CA TYR A 115 -9.44 8.69 6.36
C TYR A 115 -8.11 9.31 6.81
N PHE A 116 -7.18 8.50 7.29
CA PHE A 116 -5.84 8.97 7.63
C PHE A 116 -5.16 9.63 6.44
N TYR A 117 -5.17 8.98 5.27
CA TYR A 117 -4.60 9.51 4.03
C TYR A 117 -5.23 10.85 3.61
N TYR A 118 -6.56 10.92 3.54
CA TYR A 118 -7.24 12.15 3.13
C TYR A 118 -7.07 13.26 4.14
N ASN A 119 -7.11 12.97 5.44
CA ASN A 119 -6.83 13.95 6.48
C ASN A 119 -5.41 14.49 6.34
N GLN A 120 -4.42 13.62 6.18
CA GLN A 120 -3.02 14.02 5.97
C GLN A 120 -2.84 14.86 4.70
N LYS A 121 -3.48 14.48 3.59
CA LYS A 121 -3.50 15.25 2.34
C LYS A 121 -4.14 16.62 2.53
N VAL A 122 -5.27 16.71 3.23
CA VAL A 122 -5.96 17.98 3.53
C VAL A 122 -5.06 18.89 4.37
N TYR A 123 -4.35 18.36 5.37
CA TYR A 123 -3.35 19.12 6.12
C TYR A 123 -2.20 19.62 5.24
N GLN A 124 -1.74 18.84 4.27
CA GLN A 124 -0.71 19.27 3.30
C GLN A 124 -1.18 20.40 2.38
N PHE A 125 -2.45 20.39 1.95
CA PHE A 125 -3.01 21.43 1.08
C PHE A 125 -3.46 22.69 1.84
N GLY A 126 -3.38 22.70 3.17
CA GLY A 126 -3.73 23.86 4.00
C GLY A 126 -5.19 24.32 3.81
N PRO A 127 -5.49 25.63 3.82
CA PRO A 127 -6.87 26.14 3.76
C PRO A 127 -7.61 25.81 2.45
N ILE A 128 -6.91 25.37 1.40
CA ILE A 128 -7.52 24.94 0.13
C ILE A 128 -8.31 23.64 0.33
N GLY A 129 -7.93 22.79 1.29
CA GLY A 129 -8.70 21.60 1.65
C GLY A 129 -10.08 21.92 2.24
N ALA A 130 -10.27 23.10 2.85
CA ALA A 130 -11.60 23.55 3.29
C ALA A 130 -12.47 24.02 2.10
N LEU A 131 -11.85 24.48 1.00
CA LEU A 131 -12.59 24.87 -0.20
C LEU A 131 -13.25 23.68 -0.90
N SER A 132 -12.71 22.46 -0.77
CA SER A 132 -13.34 21.26 -1.34
C SER A 132 -14.60 20.81 -0.57
N ILE A 133 -14.77 21.28 0.67
CA ILE A 133 -15.95 21.04 1.49
C ILE A 133 -17.09 22.01 1.10
N LEU A 134 -16.78 23.18 0.54
CA LEU A 134 -17.80 24.16 0.12
C LEU A 134 -18.82 23.59 -0.88
N PRO A 135 -18.43 22.85 -1.95
CA PRO A 135 -19.39 22.19 -2.84
C PRO A 135 -20.34 21.25 -2.12
N LEU A 136 -19.84 20.44 -1.17
CA LEU A 136 -20.65 19.52 -0.37
C LEU A 136 -21.63 20.25 0.54
N LEU A 137 -21.21 21.35 1.17
CA LEU A 137 -22.08 22.20 1.98
C LEU A 137 -23.17 22.88 1.16
N VAL A 138 -22.86 23.34 -0.05
CA VAL A 138 -23.84 23.94 -0.98
C VAL A 138 -24.88 22.90 -1.40
N ILE A 139 -24.44 21.68 -1.72
CA ILE A 139 -25.35 20.58 -2.07
C ILE A 139 -26.26 20.23 -0.87
N LEU A 140 -25.69 20.08 0.33
CA LEU A 140 -26.45 19.82 1.55
C LEU A 140 -27.50 20.90 1.81
N PHE A 141 -27.10 22.17 1.75
CA PHE A 141 -28.02 23.30 1.92
C PHE A 141 -29.12 23.32 0.85
N GLY A 142 -28.78 23.01 -0.41
CA GLY A 142 -29.75 22.87 -1.50
C GLY A 142 -30.76 21.76 -1.25
N CYS A 143 -30.29 20.60 -0.76
CA CYS A 143 -31.12 19.46 -0.38
C CYS A 143 -32.08 19.81 0.78
N GLU A 144 -31.60 20.46 1.84
CA GLU A 144 -32.43 20.90 2.96
C GLU A 144 -33.50 21.90 2.52
N ARG A 145 -33.11 22.90 1.73
CA ARG A 145 -34.03 23.94 1.24
C ARG A 145 -35.12 23.34 0.35
N THR A 146 -34.77 22.39 -0.52
CA THR A 146 -35.75 21.70 -1.38
C THR A 146 -36.66 20.79 -0.56
N ALA A 147 -36.14 20.06 0.43
CA ALA A 147 -36.95 19.26 1.35
C ALA A 147 -37.96 20.12 2.14
N GLN A 148 -37.53 21.28 2.65
CA GLN A 148 -38.39 22.22 3.35
C GLN A 148 -39.49 22.79 2.44
N SER A 149 -39.15 23.13 1.20
CA SER A 149 -40.12 23.60 0.19
C SER A 149 -41.19 22.54 -0.09
N ARG A 150 -40.80 21.25 -0.23
CA ARG A 150 -41.75 20.14 -0.39
C ARG A 150 -42.64 19.95 0.83
N ARG A 151 -42.11 20.14 2.04
CA ARG A 151 -42.89 20.05 3.29
C ARG A 151 -43.95 21.16 3.36
N ILE A 152 -43.61 22.39 3.01
CA ILE A 152 -44.54 23.52 2.98
C ILE A 152 -45.65 23.26 1.95
N LYS A 153 -45.32 22.83 0.72
CA LYS A 153 -46.32 22.52 -0.31
C LYS A 153 -47.33 21.46 0.13
N ARG A 154 -46.89 20.41 0.87
CA ARG A 154 -47.79 19.38 1.41
C ARG A 154 -48.77 19.97 2.43
N VAL A 155 -48.28 20.78 3.36
CA VAL A 155 -49.11 21.43 4.39
C VAL A 155 -50.09 22.42 3.75
N GLU A 156 -49.62 23.21 2.80
CA GLU A 156 -50.42 24.17 2.04
C GLU A 156 -51.58 23.49 1.30
N LYS A 157 -51.31 22.36 0.62
CA LYS A 157 -52.36 21.58 -0.05
C LYS A 157 -53.42 21.06 0.94
N HIS A 158 -52.99 20.49 2.07
CA HIS A 158 -53.93 20.02 3.09
C HIS A 158 -54.79 21.13 3.69
N LEU A 159 -54.23 22.33 3.90
CA LEU A 159 -54.98 23.47 4.42
C LEU A 159 -55.96 24.04 3.37
N TYR A 160 -55.58 24.01 2.09
CA TYR A 160 -56.47 24.39 0.99
C TYR A 160 -57.65 23.41 0.85
N GLU A 161 -57.43 22.10 0.98
CA GLU A 161 -58.50 21.09 1.01
C GLU A 161 -59.50 21.32 2.15
N GLN A 162 -59.08 21.98 3.23
CA GLN A 162 -59.94 22.37 4.36
C GLN A 162 -60.62 23.75 4.17
N ASN A 163 -60.58 24.35 2.98
CA ASN A 163 -61.07 25.70 2.67
C ASN A 163 -60.40 26.83 3.49
N ILE A 164 -59.17 26.62 3.99
CA ILE A 164 -58.43 27.65 4.73
C ILE A 164 -57.45 28.32 3.76
N ILE A 165 -57.65 29.62 3.51
CA ILE A 165 -56.72 30.43 2.71
C ILE A 165 -55.53 30.80 3.60
N VAL A 166 -54.38 30.17 3.38
CA VAL A 166 -53.19 30.36 4.21
C VAL A 166 -52.04 30.97 3.43
N ASN A 167 -51.39 31.97 4.04
CA ASN A 167 -50.18 32.57 3.51
C ASN A 167 -48.98 31.62 3.71
N ARG A 168 -48.33 31.27 2.60
CA ARG A 168 -47.14 30.40 2.55
C ARG A 168 -46.00 30.84 3.47
N HIS A 169 -45.84 32.13 3.72
CA HIS A 169 -44.83 32.70 4.62
C HIS A 169 -45.12 32.42 6.11
N LYS A 170 -46.40 32.33 6.50
CA LYS A 170 -46.78 31.91 7.86
C LYS A 170 -46.50 30.42 8.07
N ILE A 171 -46.78 29.59 7.07
CA ILE A 171 -46.49 28.14 7.13
C ILE A 171 -44.99 27.90 7.32
N SER A 172 -44.13 28.61 6.56
CA SER A 172 -42.69 28.44 6.67
C SER A 172 -42.18 28.80 8.07
N THR A 173 -42.60 29.96 8.63
CA THR A 173 -42.18 30.44 9.96
C THR A 173 -42.66 29.52 11.10
N PHE A 174 -43.87 28.97 11.02
CA PHE A 174 -44.34 27.99 11.99
C PHE A 174 -43.53 26.69 11.94
N LEU A 175 -43.20 26.21 10.74
CA LEU A 175 -42.42 24.98 10.57
C LEU A 175 -40.98 25.15 11.08
N THR A 176 -40.31 26.29 10.82
CA THR A 176 -38.97 26.56 11.37
C THR A 176 -38.98 26.72 12.89
N ARG A 177 -40.00 27.39 13.45
CA ARG A 177 -40.14 27.55 14.90
C ARG A 177 -40.32 26.19 15.61
N LYS A 178 -41.13 25.30 15.03
CA LYS A 178 -41.34 23.95 15.58
C LYS A 178 -40.06 23.11 15.56
N THR A 179 -39.29 23.15 14.47
CA THR A 179 -38.01 22.41 14.40
C THR A 179 -36.98 22.90 15.41
N LYS A 180 -36.93 24.22 15.70
CA LYS A 180 -35.99 24.80 16.68
C LYS A 180 -36.33 24.43 18.14
N MET A 181 -37.60 24.15 18.43
CA MET A 181 -38.04 23.67 19.75
C MET A 181 -37.75 22.18 19.97
N THR A 182 -37.69 21.38 18.90
CA THR A 182 -37.42 19.93 18.98
C THR A 182 -35.93 19.56 18.96
N SER A 183 -35.04 20.53 18.72
CA SER A 183 -33.58 20.33 18.66
C SER A 183 -32.84 20.79 19.93
N ASN A 184 -33.57 21.21 20.96
CA ASN A 184 -33.09 21.46 22.32
C ASN A 184 -33.62 20.36 23.24
#